data_AF-X1PR35-F1
#
_entry.id   AF-X1PR35-F1
#
_cell.length_a   1.000
_cell.length_b   1.000
_cell.length_c   1.000
_cell.angle_alpha   90.00
_cell.angle_beta   90.00
_cell.angle_gamma   90.00
#
_symmetry.space_group_name_H-M   'P 1'
#
loop_
_entity.id
_entity.type
_entity.pdbx_description
1 polymer ?
#
loop_
_entity_poly.entity_id
_entity_poly.type
_entity_poly.pdbx_seq_one_letter_code
_entity_poly.pdbx_strand_id
1 'polypeptide(L)' 'PEVFPGLVFRLDDPKVAILLFVAGRCVCAGAKRKRDVERAAKKIIGMRLPEGRPSI' A
#
# COMPACT_ATOMS: atom_id res chain seq x y z
N PRO A 1 -12.71 -8.83 18.09
CA PRO A 1 -11.77 -7.80 17.58
C PRO A 1 -11.93 -7.64 16.06
N GLU A 2 -12.30 -6.44 15.63
CA GLU A 2 -12.59 -6.13 14.23
C GLU A 2 -11.27 -5.79 13.52
N VAL A 3 -10.66 -6.79 12.88
CA VAL A 3 -9.41 -6.60 12.13
C VAL A 3 -9.75 -5.84 10.85
N PHE A 4 -9.08 -4.71 10.62
CA PHE A 4 -9.30 -3.86 9.46
C PHE A 4 -9.21 -4.68 8.15
N PRO A 5 -10.15 -4.53 7.20
CA PRO A 5 -10.29 -5.41 6.02
C PRO A 5 -9.25 -5.14 4.91
N GLY A 6 -8.11 -4.53 5.24
CA GLY A 6 -7.08 -4.12 4.30
C GLY A 6 -5.67 -4.41 4.80
N LEU A 7 -4.72 -4.43 3.87
CA LEU A 7 -3.30 -4.59 4.17
C LEU A 7 -2.70 -3.25 4.57
N VAL A 8 -1.92 -3.24 5.65
CA VAL A 8 -1.22 -2.04 6.12
C VAL A 8 0.28 -2.21 5.87
N PHE A 9 0.84 -1.40 4.98
CA PHE A 9 2.27 -1.31 4.76
C PHE A 9 2.83 -0.07 5.44
N ARG A 10 3.93 -0.23 6.17
CA ARG A 10 4.69 0.90 6.72
C ARG A 10 6.05 0.93 6.06
N LEU A 11 6.38 2.06 5.44
CA LEU A 11 7.66 2.31 4.81
C LEU A 11 8.45 3.29 5.66
N ASP A 12 9.74 3.04 5.84
CA ASP A 12 10.63 3.95 6.58
C ASP A 12 11.20 5.06 5.70
N ASP A 13 11.49 4.76 4.43
CA ASP A 13 11.88 5.75 3.41
C ASP A 13 11.07 5.55 2.13
N PRO A 14 10.16 6.49 1.78
CA PRO A 14 9.72 7.61 2.60
C PRO A 14 8.90 7.14 3.81
N LYS A 15 8.93 7.88 4.92
CA LYS A 15 8.19 7.54 6.15
C LYS A 15 6.68 7.70 5.96
N VAL A 16 6.01 6.63 5.52
CA VAL A 16 4.58 6.64 5.18
C VAL A 16 3.88 5.35 5.60
N ALA A 17 2.56 5.43 5.77
CA ALA A 17 1.69 4.27 5.88
C ALA A 17 0.83 4.16 4.61
N ILE A 18 0.74 2.95 4.07
CA ILE A 18 -0.14 2.64 2.93
C ILE A 18 -1.19 1.64 3.39
N LEU A 19 -2.46 1.99 3.19
CA LEU A 19 -3.61 1.12 3.39
C LEU A 19 -4.05 0.61 2.02
N LEU A 20 -3.95 -0.68 1.77
CA LEU A 20 -4.38 -1.32 0.52
C LEU A 20 -5.67 -2.11 0.77
N PHE A 21 -6.69 -1.82 -0.03
CA PHE A 21 -7.98 -2.49 0.03
C PHE A 21 -8.09 -3.56 -1.05
N VAL A 22 -8.89 -4.60 -0.80
CA VAL A 22 -9.15 -5.69 -1.75
C VAL A 22 -9.63 -5.22 -3.13
N ALA A 23 -10.29 -4.06 -3.20
CA ALA A 23 -10.73 -3.43 -4.45
C ALA A 23 -9.57 -2.82 -5.29
N GLY A 24 -8.31 -2.98 -4.87
CA GLY A 24 -7.14 -2.42 -5.55
C GLY A 24 -6.92 -0.92 -5.33
N ARG A 25 -7.77 -0.28 -4.52
CA ARG A 25 -7.59 1.11 -4.09
C ARG A 25 -6.60 1.17 -2.93
N CYS A 26 -5.81 2.23 -2.87
CA CYS A 26 -4.91 2.47 -1.75
C CYS A 26 -4.99 3.90 -1.22
N VAL A 27 -4.67 4.07 0.05
CA VAL A 27 -4.49 5.37 0.72
C VAL A 27 -3.05 5.47 1.18
N CYS A 28 -2.36 6.56 0.84
CA CYS A 28 -1.01 6.86 1.32
C CYS A 28 -1.06 8.03 2.31
N ALA A 29 -0.66 7.78 3.55
CA ALA A 29 -0.66 8.76 4.63
C ALA A 29 0.76 9.04 5.15
N GLY A 30 1.03 10.28 5.56
CA GLY A 30 2.31 10.70 6.14
C GLY A 30 3.34 11.23 5.13
N ALA A 31 3.02 11.23 3.83
CA ALA A 31 3.88 11.84 2.82
C ALA A 31 3.90 13.37 2.95
N LYS A 32 5.10 13.96 2.88
CA LYS A 32 5.27 15.43 2.97
C LYS A 32 5.26 16.11 1.61
N ARG A 33 5.59 15.37 0.55
CA ARG A 33 5.68 15.87 -0.83
C ARG A 33 5.07 14.85 -1.78
N LYS A 34 4.57 15.31 -2.92
CA LYS A 34 4.02 14.45 -3.98
C LYS A 34 5.00 13.35 -4.41
N ARG A 35 6.30 13.68 -4.53
CA ARG A 35 7.34 12.70 -4.88
C ARG A 35 7.42 11.52 -3.91
N ASP A 36 7.09 11.74 -2.63
CA ASP A 36 7.17 10.70 -1.61
C ASP A 36 6.02 9.70 -1.80
N VAL A 37 4.84 10.19 -2.18
CA VAL A 37 3.71 9.33 -2.59
C VAL A 37 4.09 8.49 -3.81
N GLU A 38 4.70 9.10 -4.82
CA GLU A 38 5.14 8.40 -6.04
C GLU A 38 6.21 7.34 -5.75
N ARG A 39 7.20 7.64 -4.89
CA ARG A 39 8.23 6.68 -4.46
C ARG A 39 7.61 5.53 -3.67
N ALA A 40 6.68 5.83 -2.75
CA ALA A 40 6.01 4.83 -1.94
C ALA A 40 5.15 3.89 -2.80
N ALA A 41 4.38 4.45 -3.75
CA ALA A 41 3.60 3.67 -4.70
C ALA A 41 4.48 2.74 -5.54
N LYS A 42 5.63 3.23 -6.04
CA LYS A 42 6.60 2.41 -6.78
C LYS A 42 7.15 1.25 -5.94
N LYS A 43 7.43 1.47 -4.65
CA LYS A 43 7.89 0.40 -3.74
C LYS A 43 6.82 -0.68 -3.54
N ILE A 44 5.56 -0.30 -3.34
CA ILE A 44 4.47 -1.25 -3.14
C ILE A 44 4.09 -1.99 -4.43
N ILE A 45 4.06 -1.31 -5.58
CA ILE A 45 3.76 -1.96 -6.86
C ILE A 45 4.91 -2.87 -7.31
N GLY A 46 6.16 -2.44 -7.08
CA GLY A 46 7.35 -3.23 -7.38
C GLY A 46 7.51 -4.45 -6.45
N MET A 47 6.98 -4.38 -5.23
CA MET A 47 6.67 -5.56 -4.42
C MET A 47 5.49 -6.27 -5.07
N ARG A 48 5.75 -7.03 -6.13
CA ARG A 48 4.82 -7.99 -6.71
C ARG A 48 4.23 -8.80 -5.55
N LEU A 49 2.99 -8.48 -5.17
CA LEU A 49 2.17 -9.39 -4.37
C LEU A 49 2.14 -10.70 -5.17
N PRO A 50 2.40 -11.87 -4.54
CA PRO A 50 2.34 -13.14 -5.25
C PRO A 50 1.01 -13.19 -6.01
N GLU A 51 1.08 -13.31 -7.34
CA GLU A 51 -0.11 -13.34 -8.16
C GLU A 51 -0.91 -14.60 -7.81
N GLY A 52 -1.96 -14.38 -7.04
CA GLY A 52 -3.04 -15.32 -6.86
C GLY A 52 -4.33 -14.52 -6.87
N ARG A 53 -4.90 -14.26 -8.04
CA ARG A 53 -6.35 -14.07 -8.11
C ARG A 53 -6.95 -15.45 -7.81
N PRO A 54 -7.76 -15.65 -6.77
CA PRO A 54 -8.65 -16.79 -6.74
C PRO A 54 -9.64 -16.55 -7.88
N SER A 55 -9.54 -17.38 -8.91
CA SER A 55 -10.62 -17.58 -9.88
C SER A 55 -11.78 -18.22 -9.13
N ILE A 56 -12.79 -17.42 -8.78
CA ILE A 56 -14.18 -17.87 -8.58
C ILE A 56 -15.10 -16.84 -9.22
#